data_AF-A0A521UQN3-F1
#
_entry.id   AF-A0A521UQN3-F1
#
_cell.length_a   1.000
_cell.length_b   1.000
_cell.length_c   1.000
_cell.angle_alpha   90.00
_cell.angle_beta   90.00
_cell.angle_gamma   90.00
#
_symmetry.space_group_name_H-M   'P 1'
#
loop_
_entity.id
_entity.type
_entity.pdbx_description
1 polymer ?
#
loop_
_entity_poly.entity_id
_entity_poly.type
_entity_poly.pdbx_seq_one_letter_code
_entity_poly.pdbx_strand_id
1 'polypeptide(L)'
;MKMTPHQSTYQAKVYRDFRAIEPKEWRTIVRYFEEYQKEIRELEFEAYFEMVTAYTNALFEIGAYEKNLRMADTVIELSVMNNVRFFNGEDVFHTVLFKKAASCYHTYQLEKADYILRELLRIDPYDNDASMFLKKCIRKMHPSFVRKMRAAAILSYLTAALFICIEFLVIHSFYPQFKPLFEGVRNGVFSLGCIFLIAGDVIHRWRSNREVDDFVAIQRRRKRR
;
A
#
# COMPACT_ATOMS: atom_id res chain seq x y z
N MET A 1 -9.53 43.94 2.50
CA MET A 1 -9.94 44.02 1.08
C MET A 1 -11.46 43.82 1.07
N LYS A 2 -12.26 44.84 0.73
CA LYS A 2 -13.73 44.76 0.82
C LYS A 2 -14.27 43.89 -0.32
N MET A 3 -14.86 42.73 0.00
CA MET A 3 -15.57 41.89 -0.96
C MET A 3 -16.77 42.66 -1.54
N THR A 4 -16.93 42.62 -2.86
CA THR A 4 -18.14 43.16 -3.51
C THR A 4 -19.31 42.17 -3.33
N PRO A 5 -20.54 42.63 -3.11
CA PRO A 5 -21.68 41.77 -2.73
C PRO A 5 -22.02 40.68 -3.76
N HIS A 6 -21.63 40.87 -5.03
CA HIS A 6 -21.86 39.91 -6.10
C HIS A 6 -20.93 38.67 -6.01
N GLN A 7 -19.68 38.86 -5.56
CA GLN A 7 -18.70 37.77 -5.40
C GLN A 7 -19.09 36.83 -4.26
N SER A 8 -19.55 37.37 -3.13
CA SER A 8 -20.03 36.57 -1.98
C SER A 8 -21.25 35.71 -2.36
N THR A 9 -22.17 36.24 -3.16
CA THR A 9 -23.36 35.49 -3.62
C THR A 9 -22.98 34.35 -4.58
N TYR A 10 -22.01 34.58 -5.45
CA TYR A 10 -21.53 33.57 -6.41
C TYR A 10 -20.72 32.46 -5.74
N GLN A 11 -19.84 32.82 -4.80
CA GLN A 11 -19.10 31.88 -3.94
C GLN A 11 -20.06 30.99 -3.12
N ALA A 12 -21.11 31.59 -2.54
CA ALA A 12 -22.15 30.85 -1.85
C ALA A 12 -22.93 29.89 -2.79
N LYS A 13 -23.12 30.27 -4.06
CA LYS A 13 -23.77 29.41 -5.06
C LYS A 13 -22.91 28.18 -5.39
N VAL A 14 -21.62 28.35 -5.68
CA VAL A 14 -20.72 27.23 -6.00
C VAL A 14 -20.68 26.20 -4.87
N TYR A 15 -20.56 26.67 -3.63
CA TYR A 15 -20.57 25.77 -2.48
C TYR A 15 -21.93 25.08 -2.26
N ARG A 16 -23.04 25.80 -2.44
CA ARG A 16 -24.39 25.22 -2.31
C ARG A 16 -24.66 24.16 -3.39
N ASP A 17 -24.27 24.45 -4.62
CA ASP A 17 -24.47 23.53 -5.75
C ASP A 17 -23.59 22.28 -5.56
N PHE A 18 -22.38 22.42 -4.99
CA PHE A 18 -21.56 21.29 -4.56
C PHE A 18 -22.22 20.44 -3.47
N ARG A 19 -22.77 21.07 -2.42
CA ARG A 19 -23.46 20.38 -1.32
C ARG A 19 -24.73 19.64 -1.77
N ALA A 20 -25.28 19.99 -2.94
CA ALA A 20 -26.41 19.29 -3.54
C ALA A 20 -25.99 18.00 -4.26
N ILE A 21 -24.70 17.81 -4.57
CA ILE A 21 -24.18 16.57 -5.13
C ILE A 21 -24.26 15.46 -4.07
N GLU A 22 -24.76 14.30 -4.45
CA GLU A 22 -24.83 13.17 -3.52
C GLU A 22 -23.40 12.76 -3.07
N PRO A 23 -23.15 12.57 -1.76
CA PRO A 23 -21.79 12.34 -1.25
C PRO A 23 -21.06 11.16 -1.86
N LYS A 24 -21.75 10.18 -2.44
CA LYS A 24 -21.16 8.97 -3.07
C LYS A 24 -21.02 9.06 -4.58
N GLU A 25 -21.45 10.17 -5.21
CA GLU A 25 -21.24 10.40 -6.64
C GLU A 25 -19.82 10.90 -6.93
N TRP A 26 -18.83 10.03 -6.70
CA TRP A 26 -17.41 10.37 -6.75
C TRP A 26 -16.99 11.04 -8.07
N ARG A 27 -17.50 10.53 -9.20
CA ARG A 27 -17.20 11.09 -10.53
C ARG A 27 -17.78 12.49 -10.70
N THR A 28 -18.98 12.74 -10.17
CA THR A 28 -19.63 14.06 -10.23
C THR A 28 -18.86 15.06 -9.38
N ILE A 29 -18.45 14.67 -8.17
CA ILE A 29 -17.61 15.49 -7.27
C ILE A 29 -16.30 15.88 -7.95
N VAL A 30 -15.60 14.92 -8.56
CA VAL A 30 -14.34 15.17 -9.27
C VAL A 30 -14.54 16.14 -10.43
N ARG A 31 -15.53 15.88 -11.29
CA ARG A 31 -15.83 16.76 -12.43
C ARG A 31 -16.17 18.18 -11.97
N TYR A 32 -17.03 18.32 -10.97
CA TYR A 32 -17.47 19.61 -10.46
C TYR A 32 -16.29 20.40 -9.88
N PHE A 33 -15.43 19.76 -9.09
CA PHE A 33 -14.27 20.41 -8.50
C PHE A 33 -13.27 20.87 -9.56
N GLU A 34 -13.03 20.04 -10.59
CA GLU A 34 -12.12 20.39 -11.69
C GLU A 34 -12.66 21.53 -12.57
N GLU A 35 -13.99 21.59 -12.77
CA GLU A 35 -14.65 22.66 -13.55
C GLU A 35 -14.58 24.02 -12.85
N TYR A 36 -14.83 24.07 -11.53
CA TYR A 36 -14.91 25.31 -10.74
C TYR A 36 -13.65 25.57 -9.88
N GLN A 37 -12.50 25.03 -10.26
CA GLN A 37 -11.30 25.03 -9.42
C GLN A 37 -10.83 26.44 -9.03
N LYS A 38 -11.06 27.46 -9.87
CA LYS A 38 -10.62 28.84 -9.60
C LYS A 38 -11.52 29.48 -8.54
N GLU A 39 -12.83 29.33 -8.72
CA GLU A 39 -13.86 29.84 -7.83
C GLU A 39 -13.75 29.21 -6.44
N ILE A 40 -13.48 27.89 -6.41
CA ILE A 40 -13.34 27.13 -5.16
C ILE A 40 -12.18 27.65 -4.32
N ARG A 41 -11.06 28.07 -4.94
CA ARG A 41 -9.90 28.62 -4.23
C ARG A 41 -10.16 29.98 -3.59
N GLU A 42 -11.20 30.68 -4.02
CA GLU A 42 -11.59 31.99 -3.46
C GLU A 42 -12.62 31.87 -2.33
N LEU A 43 -13.11 30.65 -2.04
CA LEU A 43 -14.06 30.40 -0.96
C LEU A 43 -13.42 30.63 0.41
N GLU A 44 -14.28 30.89 1.40
CA GLU A 44 -13.88 30.85 2.80
C GLU A 44 -13.33 29.47 3.16
N PHE A 45 -12.38 29.45 4.11
CA PHE A 45 -11.61 28.26 4.47
C PHE A 45 -12.49 27.03 4.73
N GLU A 46 -13.59 27.17 5.47
CA GLU A 46 -14.47 26.04 5.83
C GLU A 46 -15.07 25.36 4.59
N ALA A 47 -15.65 26.17 3.69
CA ALA A 47 -16.22 25.69 2.43
C ALA A 47 -15.14 25.11 1.50
N TYR A 48 -14.00 25.80 1.39
CA TYR A 48 -12.86 25.33 0.61
C TYR A 48 -12.33 23.98 1.12
N PHE A 49 -12.13 23.87 2.43
CA PHE A 49 -11.57 22.69 3.10
C PHE A 49 -12.49 21.48 2.95
N GLU A 50 -13.80 21.68 3.05
CA GLU A 50 -14.79 20.63 2.78
C GLU A 50 -14.67 20.11 1.35
N MET A 51 -14.71 21.03 0.38
CA MET A 51 -14.70 20.66 -1.04
C MET A 51 -13.41 19.96 -1.43
N VAL A 52 -12.25 20.44 -0.96
CA VAL A 52 -10.95 19.82 -1.26
C VAL A 52 -10.80 18.45 -0.59
N THR A 53 -11.34 18.26 0.62
CA THR A 53 -11.34 16.96 1.32
C THR A 53 -12.23 15.96 0.59
N ALA A 54 -13.46 16.37 0.23
CA ALA A 54 -14.38 15.55 -0.54
C ALA A 54 -13.84 15.20 -1.93
N TYR A 55 -13.22 16.15 -2.62
CA TYR A 55 -12.52 15.92 -3.89
C TYR A 55 -11.36 14.92 -3.74
N THR A 56 -10.53 15.08 -2.72
CA THR A 56 -9.40 14.18 -2.45
C THR A 56 -9.88 12.76 -2.17
N ASN A 57 -10.96 12.62 -1.40
CA ASN A 57 -11.63 11.34 -1.16
C ASN A 57 -12.19 10.74 -2.45
N ALA A 58 -12.90 11.52 -3.25
CA ALA A 58 -13.47 11.06 -4.50
C ALA A 58 -12.40 10.58 -5.50
N LEU A 59 -11.25 11.28 -5.59
CA LEU A 59 -10.10 10.86 -6.39
C LEU A 59 -9.58 9.47 -5.97
N PHE A 60 -9.56 9.18 -4.67
CA PHE A 60 -9.18 7.87 -4.15
C PHE A 60 -10.19 6.80 -4.57
N GLU A 61 -11.48 7.04 -4.38
CA GLU A 61 -12.55 6.07 -4.68
C GLU A 61 -12.65 5.73 -6.17
N ILE A 62 -12.34 6.67 -7.07
CA ILE A 62 -12.31 6.40 -8.52
C ILE A 62 -10.97 5.80 -9.01
N GLY A 63 -9.99 5.62 -8.12
CA GLY A 63 -8.67 5.06 -8.45
C GLY A 63 -7.69 6.05 -9.10
N ALA A 64 -7.94 7.35 -9.02
CA ALA A 64 -7.03 8.39 -9.52
C ALA A 64 -5.87 8.67 -8.53
N TYR A 65 -5.13 7.61 -8.18
CA TYR A 65 -4.17 7.59 -7.06
C TYR A 65 -3.06 8.65 -7.17
N GLU A 66 -2.52 8.90 -8.37
CA GLU A 66 -1.48 9.93 -8.57
C GLU A 66 -1.99 11.34 -8.26
N LYS A 67 -3.21 11.68 -8.67
CA LYS A 67 -3.84 12.96 -8.31
C LYS A 67 -4.18 13.00 -6.82
N ASN A 68 -4.70 11.89 -6.27
CA ASN A 68 -4.98 11.78 -4.85
C ASN A 68 -3.73 12.03 -4.01
N LEU A 69 -2.56 11.49 -4.37
CA LEU A 69 -1.31 11.71 -3.64
C LEU A 69 -0.96 13.20 -3.54
N ARG A 70 -1.08 13.95 -4.65
CA ARG A 70 -0.82 15.38 -4.68
C ARG A 70 -1.79 16.17 -3.80
N MET A 71 -3.08 15.82 -3.87
CA MET A 71 -4.12 16.51 -3.11
C MET A 71 -4.10 16.15 -1.62
N ALA A 72 -3.73 14.91 -1.28
CA ALA A 72 -3.61 14.47 0.11
C ALA A 72 -2.59 15.32 0.89
N ASP A 73 -1.46 15.68 0.27
CA ASP A 73 -0.49 16.60 0.86
C ASP A 73 -1.10 17.97 1.16
N THR A 74 -1.88 18.52 0.22
CA THR A 74 -2.60 19.79 0.41
C THR A 74 -3.61 19.70 1.56
N VAL A 75 -4.40 18.63 1.64
CA VAL A 75 -5.38 18.47 2.73
C VAL A 75 -4.69 18.34 4.08
N ILE A 76 -3.58 17.58 4.15
CA ILE A 76 -2.77 17.45 5.37
C ILE A 76 -2.23 18.82 5.80
N GLU A 77 -1.61 19.57 4.88
CA GLU A 77 -1.08 20.90 5.17
C GLU A 77 -2.17 21.84 5.69
N LEU A 78 -3.31 21.91 5.01
CA LEU A 78 -4.45 22.74 5.41
C LEU A 78 -4.98 22.36 6.79
N SER A 79 -5.07 21.04 7.07
CA SER A 79 -5.54 20.53 8.37
C SER A 79 -4.60 20.94 9.51
N VAL A 80 -3.28 20.88 9.29
CA VAL A 80 -2.27 21.26 10.28
C VAL A 80 -2.25 22.77 10.49
N MET A 81 -2.24 23.56 9.41
CA MET A 81 -2.17 25.02 9.48
C MET A 81 -3.37 25.64 10.21
N ASN A 82 -4.55 25.04 10.07
CA ASN A 82 -5.79 25.54 10.66
C ASN A 82 -6.24 24.74 11.89
N ASN A 83 -5.39 23.83 12.40
CA ASN A 83 -5.66 22.96 13.56
C ASN A 83 -6.98 22.15 13.44
N VAL A 84 -7.34 21.74 12.23
CA VAL A 84 -8.53 20.93 11.97
C VAL A 84 -8.18 19.45 12.16
N ARG A 85 -8.51 18.91 13.33
CA ARG A 85 -8.29 17.48 13.62
C ARG A 85 -9.45 16.61 13.19
N PHE A 86 -10.67 17.04 13.48
CA PHE A 86 -11.89 16.31 13.17
C PHE A 86 -12.74 17.10 12.19
N PHE A 87 -13.23 16.43 11.16
CA PHE A 87 -14.17 16.99 10.19
C PHE A 87 -15.25 15.95 9.89
N ASN A 88 -16.53 16.32 10.01
CA ASN A 88 -17.66 15.40 9.90
C ASN A 88 -17.59 14.17 10.82
N GLY A 89 -16.94 14.29 11.99
CA GLY A 89 -16.80 13.20 12.95
C GLY A 89 -15.64 12.22 12.67
N GLU A 90 -14.90 12.41 11.57
CA GLU A 90 -13.72 11.62 11.23
C GLU A 90 -12.43 12.39 11.52
N ASP A 91 -11.38 11.69 11.93
CA ASP A 91 -10.04 12.26 12.03
C ASP A 91 -9.48 12.43 10.61
N VAL A 92 -9.46 13.68 10.13
CA VAL A 92 -9.05 13.98 8.74
C VAL A 92 -7.62 13.56 8.51
N PHE A 93 -6.77 13.81 9.49
CA PHE A 93 -5.35 13.53 9.38
C PHE A 93 -5.12 12.03 9.25
N HIS A 94 -5.79 11.22 10.07
CA HIS A 94 -5.77 9.76 9.97
C HIS A 94 -6.29 9.26 8.62
N THR A 95 -7.52 9.66 8.25
CA THR A 95 -8.18 9.18 7.03
C THR A 95 -7.37 9.53 5.77
N VAL A 96 -6.85 10.75 5.69
CA VAL A 96 -6.07 11.21 4.54
C VAL A 96 -4.71 10.51 4.48
N LEU A 97 -4.01 10.34 5.60
CA LEU A 97 -2.75 9.58 5.63
C LEU A 97 -2.96 8.11 5.25
N PHE A 98 -4.01 7.48 5.75
CA PHE A 98 -4.32 6.10 5.42
C PHE A 98 -4.59 5.93 3.92
N LYS A 99 -5.42 6.82 3.33
CA LYS A 99 -5.67 6.84 1.88
C LYS A 99 -4.42 7.18 1.08
N LYS A 100 -3.57 8.09 1.56
CA LYS A 100 -2.27 8.39 0.94
C LYS A 100 -1.36 7.16 0.90
N ALA A 101 -1.26 6.41 1.99
CA ALA A 101 -0.52 5.15 2.01
C ALA A 101 -1.11 4.12 1.02
N ALA A 102 -2.43 4.04 0.93
CA ALA A 102 -3.12 3.18 -0.03
C ALA A 102 -2.83 3.60 -1.49
N SER A 103 -2.87 4.88 -1.80
CA SER A 103 -2.47 5.41 -3.10
C SER A 103 -1.02 5.08 -3.44
N CYS A 104 -0.08 5.25 -2.50
CA CYS A 104 1.32 4.84 -2.70
C CYS A 104 1.45 3.33 -2.98
N TYR A 105 0.68 2.48 -2.28
CA TYR A 105 0.68 1.04 -2.50
C TYR A 105 0.15 0.66 -3.90
N HIS A 106 -0.89 1.35 -4.38
CA HIS A 106 -1.45 1.13 -5.71
C HIS A 106 -0.54 1.62 -6.83
N THR A 107 0.25 2.68 -6.60
CA THR A 107 1.25 3.20 -7.56
C THR A 107 2.62 2.52 -7.43
N TYR A 108 2.71 1.39 -6.70
CA TYR A 108 3.94 0.63 -6.45
C TYR A 108 5.06 1.40 -5.71
N GLN A 109 4.75 2.54 -5.09
CA GLN A 109 5.66 3.28 -4.21
C GLN A 109 5.65 2.65 -2.79
N LEU A 110 6.00 1.36 -2.72
CA LEU A 110 5.84 0.54 -1.51
C LEU A 110 6.64 1.04 -0.30
N GLU A 111 7.84 1.58 -0.53
CA GLU A 111 8.68 2.14 0.53
C GLU A 111 8.04 3.36 1.20
N LYS A 112 7.38 4.21 0.40
CA LYS A 112 6.64 5.36 0.94
C LYS A 112 5.39 4.91 1.69
N ALA A 113 4.69 3.88 1.19
CA ALA A 113 3.54 3.31 1.88
C ALA A 113 3.94 2.71 3.25
N ASP A 114 5.05 1.95 3.32
CA ASP A 114 5.61 1.44 4.58
C ASP A 114 5.92 2.57 5.57
N TYR A 115 6.61 3.62 5.10
CA TYR A 115 6.94 4.77 5.93
C TYR A 115 5.68 5.45 6.52
N ILE A 116 4.70 5.78 5.68
CA ILE A 116 3.47 6.46 6.12
C ILE A 116 2.70 5.60 7.13
N LEU A 117 2.57 4.30 6.88
CA LEU A 117 1.86 3.39 7.79
C LEU A 117 2.58 3.23 9.14
N ARG A 118 3.92 3.26 9.16
CA ARG A 118 4.69 3.24 10.41
C ARG A 118 4.51 4.52 11.20
N GLU A 119 4.48 5.68 10.55
CA GLU A 119 4.17 6.95 11.24
C GLU A 119 2.73 6.96 11.78
N LEU A 120 1.76 6.46 11.01
CA LEU A 120 0.37 6.32 11.46
C LEU A 120 0.27 5.45 12.72
N LEU A 121 0.96 4.31 12.74
CA LEU A 121 1.01 3.41 13.90
C LEU A 121 1.82 3.95 15.09
N ARG A 122 2.70 4.94 14.88
CA ARG A 122 3.34 5.67 15.99
C ARG A 122 2.35 6.62 16.65
N ILE A 123 1.48 7.26 15.87
CA ILE A 123 0.41 8.13 16.37
C ILE A 123 -0.66 7.30 17.07
N ASP A 124 -1.18 6.28 16.39
CA ASP A 124 -2.12 5.33 16.98
C ASP A 124 -1.74 3.85 16.78
N PRO A 125 -1.11 3.21 17.77
CA PRO A 125 -0.69 1.82 17.68
C PRO A 125 -1.83 0.80 17.90
N TYR A 126 -3.05 1.27 18.19
CA TYR A 126 -4.23 0.41 18.32
C TYR A 126 -5.06 0.32 17.04
N ASP A 127 -4.68 1.06 16.00
CA ASP A 127 -5.28 0.96 14.68
C ASP A 127 -4.96 -0.39 14.02
N ASN A 128 -5.97 -1.26 14.02
CA ASN A 128 -5.85 -2.59 13.44
C ASN A 128 -5.79 -2.53 11.90
N ASP A 129 -6.47 -1.57 11.26
CA ASP A 129 -6.52 -1.45 9.81
C ASP A 129 -5.16 -1.02 9.26
N ALA A 130 -4.53 -0.02 9.89
CA ALA A 130 -3.15 0.37 9.54
C ALA A 130 -2.16 -0.77 9.78
N SER A 131 -2.31 -1.53 10.88
CA SER A 131 -1.41 -2.65 11.18
C SER A 131 -1.53 -3.79 10.15
N MET A 132 -2.76 -4.13 9.78
CA MET A 132 -3.03 -5.17 8.78
C MET A 132 -2.57 -4.72 7.40
N PHE A 133 -2.76 -3.43 7.09
CA PHE A 133 -2.32 -2.88 5.82
C PHE A 133 -0.80 -2.83 5.73
N LEU A 134 -0.08 -2.50 6.81
CA LEU A 134 1.38 -2.56 6.87
C LEU A 134 1.89 -3.99 6.61
N LYS A 135 1.27 -5.02 7.21
CA LYS A 135 1.61 -6.43 6.92
C LYS A 135 1.43 -6.75 5.44
N LYS A 136 0.35 -6.27 4.82
CA LYS A 136 0.10 -6.46 3.38
C LYS A 136 1.16 -5.74 2.53
N CYS A 137 1.55 -4.52 2.92
CA CYS A 137 2.58 -3.74 2.24
C CYS A 137 3.94 -4.44 2.25
N ILE A 138 4.42 -4.85 3.43
CA ILE A 138 5.72 -5.54 3.59
C ILE A 138 5.73 -6.89 2.89
N ARG A 139 4.60 -7.63 2.87
CA ARG A 139 4.49 -8.88 2.11
C ARG A 139 4.63 -8.67 0.60
N LYS A 140 4.21 -7.51 0.07
CA LYS A 140 4.34 -7.16 -1.34
C LYS A 140 5.75 -6.64 -1.67
N MET A 141 6.45 -6.06 -0.70
CA MET A 141 7.86 -5.75 -0.83
C MET A 141 8.65 -7.06 -0.93
N HIS A 142 9.17 -7.37 -2.11
CA HIS A 142 9.98 -8.57 -2.33
C HIS A 142 11.40 -8.34 -1.80
N PRO A 143 11.80 -8.95 -0.67
CA PRO A 143 13.16 -8.81 -0.21
C PRO A 143 14.10 -9.57 -1.16
N SER A 144 15.31 -9.04 -1.30
CA SER A 144 16.41 -9.68 -2.04
C SER A 144 16.68 -11.12 -1.59
N PHE A 145 16.32 -11.47 -0.35
CA PHE A 145 16.39 -12.83 0.19
C PHE A 145 15.50 -13.84 -0.55
N VAL A 146 14.21 -13.52 -0.79
CA VAL A 146 13.30 -14.42 -1.52
C VAL A 146 13.80 -14.63 -2.94
N ARG A 147 14.36 -13.59 -3.57
CA ARG A 147 14.99 -13.70 -4.89
C ARG A 147 16.18 -14.67 -4.89
N LYS A 148 17.03 -14.64 -3.85
CA LYS A 148 18.16 -15.59 -3.70
C LYS A 148 17.66 -17.03 -3.51
N MET A 149 16.62 -17.24 -2.70
CA MET A 149 16.02 -18.57 -2.50
C MET A 149 15.41 -19.12 -3.79
N ARG A 150 14.71 -18.27 -4.58
CA ARG A 150 14.19 -18.65 -5.90
C ARG A 150 15.32 -19.01 -6.87
N ALA A 151 16.41 -18.26 -6.88
CA ALA A 151 17.56 -18.57 -7.72
C ALA A 151 18.21 -19.93 -7.32
N ALA A 152 18.34 -20.21 -6.02
CA ALA A 152 18.84 -21.50 -5.54
C ALA A 152 17.93 -22.66 -5.94
N ALA A 153 16.60 -22.48 -5.88
CA ALA A 153 15.66 -23.47 -6.36
C ALA A 153 15.79 -23.72 -7.87
N ILE A 154 15.87 -22.67 -8.68
CA ILE A 154 16.08 -22.80 -10.14
C ILE A 154 17.37 -23.57 -10.43
N LEU A 155 18.47 -23.23 -9.74
CA LEU A 155 19.74 -23.93 -9.88
C LEU A 155 19.60 -25.43 -9.55
N SER A 156 18.93 -25.75 -8.44
CA SER A 156 18.70 -27.16 -8.07
C SER A 156 17.88 -27.93 -9.10
N TYR A 157 16.87 -27.32 -9.72
CA TYR A 157 16.11 -27.96 -10.79
C TYR A 157 16.93 -28.18 -12.05
N LEU A 158 17.79 -27.22 -12.42
CA LEU A 158 18.73 -27.39 -13.53
C LEU A 158 19.72 -28.53 -13.26
N THR A 159 20.24 -28.63 -12.04
CA THR A 159 21.10 -29.74 -11.62
C THR A 159 20.34 -31.07 -11.67
N ALA A 160 19.11 -31.14 -11.17
CA ALA A 160 18.29 -32.34 -11.23
C ALA A 160 18.03 -32.79 -12.69
N ALA A 161 17.78 -31.85 -13.59
CA ALA A 161 17.63 -32.13 -15.02
C ALA A 161 18.91 -32.73 -15.64
N LEU A 162 20.09 -32.22 -15.25
CA LEU A 162 21.36 -32.80 -15.67
C LEU A 162 21.53 -34.26 -15.20
N PHE A 163 21.16 -34.54 -13.94
CA PHE A 163 21.18 -35.91 -13.40
C PHE A 163 20.25 -36.84 -14.19
N ILE A 164 19.06 -36.38 -14.60
CA ILE A 164 18.14 -37.15 -15.46
C ILE A 164 18.80 -37.50 -16.80
N CYS A 165 19.45 -36.54 -17.45
CA CYS A 165 20.13 -36.77 -18.73
C CYS A 165 21.25 -37.81 -18.61
N ILE A 166 22.08 -37.71 -17.55
CA ILE A 166 23.18 -38.66 -17.30
C ILE A 166 22.65 -40.06 -17.00
N GLU A 167 21.61 -40.15 -16.16
CA GLU A 167 20.96 -41.41 -15.83
C GLU A 167 20.45 -42.13 -17.08
N PHE A 168 19.77 -41.39 -17.97
CA PHE A 168 19.20 -41.93 -19.20
C PHE A 168 20.27 -42.35 -20.21
N LEU A 169 21.29 -41.52 -20.45
CA LEU A 169 22.30 -41.77 -21.49
C LEU A 169 23.37 -42.78 -21.08
N VAL A 170 23.85 -42.71 -19.83
CA VAL A 170 25.04 -43.46 -19.39
C VAL A 170 24.65 -44.62 -18.48
N ILE A 171 23.86 -44.35 -17.45
CA ILE A 171 23.65 -45.33 -16.37
C ILE A 171 22.74 -46.45 -16.81
N HIS A 172 21.67 -46.12 -17.53
CA HIS A 172 20.76 -47.12 -18.09
C HIS A 172 21.48 -48.07 -19.05
N SER A 173 22.41 -47.55 -19.86
CA SER A 173 23.08 -48.31 -20.92
C SER A 173 24.32 -49.07 -20.44
N PHE A 174 25.13 -48.48 -19.56
CA PHE A 174 26.45 -49.00 -19.19
C PHE A 174 26.56 -49.49 -17.74
N TYR A 175 25.72 -48.99 -16.83
CA TYR A 175 25.91 -49.17 -15.38
C TYR A 175 24.60 -49.37 -14.59
N PRO A 176 23.77 -50.38 -14.93
CA PRO A 176 22.45 -50.56 -14.34
C PRO A 176 22.47 -50.77 -12.82
N GLN A 177 23.56 -51.28 -12.26
CA GLN A 177 23.75 -51.48 -10.82
C GLN A 177 23.76 -50.17 -9.99
N PHE A 178 24.11 -49.03 -10.60
CA PHE A 178 24.14 -47.72 -9.92
C PHE A 178 22.83 -46.92 -10.08
N LYS A 179 21.86 -47.45 -10.82
CA LYS A 179 20.55 -46.83 -11.04
C LYS A 179 19.84 -46.37 -9.75
N PRO A 180 19.70 -47.20 -8.68
CA PRO A 180 18.99 -46.77 -7.48
C PRO A 180 19.69 -45.62 -6.74
N LEU A 181 21.03 -45.57 -6.78
CA LEU A 181 21.78 -44.49 -6.16
C LEU A 181 21.53 -43.15 -6.88
N PHE A 182 21.54 -43.16 -8.22
CA PHE A 182 21.30 -41.95 -9.01
C PHE A 182 19.85 -41.45 -8.90
N GLU A 183 18.88 -42.36 -8.89
CA GLU A 183 17.47 -42.03 -8.64
C GLU A 183 17.32 -41.34 -7.27
N GLY A 184 18.01 -41.84 -6.24
CA GLY A 184 18.03 -41.24 -4.89
C GLY A 184 18.61 -39.82 -4.89
N VAL A 185 19.77 -39.62 -5.53
CA VAL A 185 20.40 -38.29 -5.64
C VAL A 185 19.50 -37.31 -6.40
N ARG A 186 18.96 -37.72 -7.56
CA ARG A 186 18.05 -36.90 -8.37
C ARG A 186 16.84 -36.44 -7.56
N ASN A 187 16.15 -37.38 -6.90
CA ASN A 187 14.97 -37.07 -6.10
C ASN A 187 15.33 -36.18 -4.90
N GLY A 188 16.51 -36.38 -4.31
CA GLY A 188 17.03 -35.52 -3.25
C GLY A 188 17.24 -34.07 -3.72
N VAL A 189 17.92 -33.87 -4.85
CA VAL A 189 18.17 -32.54 -5.44
C VAL A 189 16.84 -31.86 -5.82
N PHE A 190 15.90 -32.60 -6.41
CA PHE A 190 14.58 -32.08 -6.74
C PHE A 190 13.79 -31.65 -5.49
N SER A 191 13.78 -32.50 -4.46
CA SER A 191 13.11 -32.22 -3.19
C SER A 191 13.70 -30.99 -2.49
N LEU A 192 15.04 -30.83 -2.55
CA LEU A 192 15.72 -29.66 -2.03
C LEU A 192 15.26 -28.36 -2.73
N GLY A 193 15.08 -28.41 -4.05
CA GLY A 193 14.52 -27.30 -4.82
C GLY A 193 13.10 -26.90 -4.38
N CYS A 194 12.24 -27.89 -4.15
CA CYS A 194 10.90 -27.65 -3.62
C CYS A 194 10.95 -27.02 -2.23
N ILE A 195 11.82 -27.52 -1.35
CA ILE A 195 12.02 -26.96 -0.01
C ILE A 195 12.47 -25.50 -0.10
N PHE A 196 13.43 -25.15 -0.97
CA PHE A 196 13.88 -23.76 -1.10
C PHE A 196 12.77 -22.80 -1.55
N LEU A 197 11.89 -23.22 -2.48
CA LEU A 197 10.75 -22.39 -2.89
C LEU A 197 9.77 -22.18 -1.74
N ILE A 198 9.33 -23.28 -1.11
CA ILE A 198 8.31 -23.23 -0.05
C ILE A 198 8.86 -22.48 1.17
N ALA A 199 10.07 -22.82 1.62
CA ALA A 199 10.70 -22.19 2.76
C ALA A 199 10.92 -20.69 2.53
N GLY A 200 11.32 -20.28 1.32
CA GLY A 200 11.52 -18.87 0.98
C GLY A 200 10.26 -18.03 1.19
N ASP A 201 9.12 -18.47 0.66
CA ASP A 201 7.85 -17.75 0.77
C ASP A 201 7.26 -17.84 2.20
N VAL A 202 7.38 -18.99 2.88
CA VAL A 202 6.88 -19.18 4.25
C VAL A 202 7.67 -18.33 5.24
N ILE A 203 9.01 -18.37 5.18
CA ILE A 203 9.88 -17.58 6.06
C ILE A 203 9.63 -16.09 5.84
N HIS A 204 9.44 -15.66 4.59
CA HIS A 204 9.13 -14.26 4.28
C HIS A 204 7.80 -13.81 4.89
N ARG A 205 6.73 -14.60 4.74
CA ARG A 205 5.42 -14.29 5.33
C ARG A 205 5.48 -14.23 6.85
N TRP A 206 6.17 -15.19 7.48
CA TRP A 206 6.30 -15.24 8.93
C TRP A 206 7.12 -14.07 9.47
N ARG A 207 8.28 -13.80 8.87
CA ARG A 207 9.15 -12.68 9.26
C ARG A 207 8.45 -11.32 9.08
N SER A 208 7.73 -11.12 7.97
CA SER A 208 7.00 -9.88 7.72
C SER A 208 5.91 -9.63 8.76
N ASN A 209 5.16 -10.67 9.13
CA ASN A 209 4.12 -10.54 10.16
C ASN A 209 4.74 -10.21 11.52
N ARG A 210 5.79 -10.96 11.88
CA ARG A 210 6.48 -10.78 13.16
C ARG A 210 7.11 -9.40 13.28
N GLU A 211 7.71 -8.88 12.21
CA GLU A 211 8.27 -7.53 12.20
C GLU A 211 7.21 -6.45 12.51
N VAL A 212 6.03 -6.54 11.92
CA VAL A 212 4.94 -5.59 12.19
C VAL A 212 4.38 -5.77 13.60
N ASP A 213 4.18 -7.01 14.03
CA ASP A 213 3.65 -7.31 15.36
C ASP A 213 4.60 -6.83 16.47
N ASP A 214 5.91 -7.06 16.30
CA ASP A 214 6.95 -6.59 17.21
C ASP A 214 7.00 -5.05 17.21
N PHE A 215 6.93 -4.40 16.04
CA PHE A 215 6.89 -2.95 15.93
C PHE A 215 5.67 -2.35 16.65
N VAL A 216 4.47 -2.86 16.38
CA VAL A 216 3.22 -2.41 17.02
C VAL A 216 3.27 -2.65 18.52
N ALA A 217 3.77 -3.80 18.97
CA ALA A 217 3.92 -4.10 20.40
C ALA A 217 4.85 -3.10 21.10
N ILE A 218 5.96 -2.70 20.46
CA ILE A 218 6.86 -1.67 20.99
C ILE A 218 6.14 -0.32 21.11
N GLN A 219 5.39 0.10 20.09
CA GLN A 219 4.66 1.38 20.14
C GLN A 219 3.54 1.37 21.20
N ARG A 220 2.78 0.27 21.32
CA ARG A 220 1.77 0.10 22.39
C ARG A 220 2.37 0.22 23.78
N ARG A 221 3.57 -0.35 24.00
CA ARG A 221 4.29 -0.22 25.28
C ARG A 221 4.73 1.20 25.57
N ARG A 222 5.14 1.97 24.55
CA ARG A 222 5.53 3.38 24.69
C ARG A 222 4.34 4.27 25.04
N LYS A 223 3.19 4.09 24.41
CA LYS A 223 1.97 4.90 24.65
C LYS A 223 1.30 4.63 26.01
N ARG A 224 1.63 3.50 26.66
CA ARG A 224 1.14 3.15 28.01
C ARG A 224 1.99 3.73 29.15
N ARG A 225 3.20 4.22 28.85
CA ARG A 225 4.08 4.90 29.81
C ARG A 225 3.81 6.40 29.74
#